data_AF-A0A427TSZ9-F1
#
_entry.id   AF-A0A427TSZ9-F1
#
_cell.length_a   1.000
_cell.length_b   1.000
_cell.length_c   1.000
_cell.angle_alpha   90.00
_cell.angle_beta   90.00
_cell.angle_gamma   90.00
#
_symmetry.space_group_name_H-M   'P 1'
#
loop_
_entity.id
_entity.type
_entity.pdbx_description
1 polymer ?
#
loop_
_entity_poly.entity_id
_entity_poly.type
_entity_poly.pdbx_seq_one_letter_code
_entity_poly.pdbx_strand_id
1 'polypeptide(L)' 'MSKWFVISLFLYFPEDKTEYIPAALTMVIFLIGAILTMRFIIKVSKKEAQKAKEFEQAIMKRNEEAKENS' A
#
# COMPACT_ATOMS: atom_id res chain seq x y z
N MET A 1 24.12 21.95 -19.34
CA MET A 1 23.37 23.22 -19.19
C MET A 1 21.85 23.00 -19.02
N SER A 2 21.42 21.90 -18.38
CA SER A 2 19.98 21.56 -18.22
C SER A 2 19.60 21.16 -16.79
N LYS A 3 20.50 21.32 -15.81
CA LYS A 3 20.26 20.88 -14.42
C LYS A 3 19.76 21.99 -13.48
N TRP A 4 19.92 23.26 -13.86
CA TRP A 4 19.59 24.40 -12.98
C TRP A 4 18.12 24.82 -13.04
N PHE A 5 17.44 24.64 -14.19
CA PHE A 5 16.03 24.98 -14.36
C PHE A 5 15.08 24.14 -13.50
N VAL A 6 15.47 22.90 -13.15
CA VAL A 6 14.63 22.00 -12.33
C VAL A 6 14.57 22.45 -10.87
N ILE A 7 15.60 23.14 -10.37
CA ILE A 7 15.67 23.62 -8.98
C ILE A 7 14.87 24.92 -8.79
N SER A 8 14.73 25.72 -9.84
CA SER A 8 14.07 27.02 -9.79
C SER A 8 12.54 26.97 -9.96
N LEU A 9 11.95 25.80 -10.21
CA LEU A 9 10.59 25.74 -10.76
C LEU A 9 9.47 26.11 -9.79
N PHE A 10 9.56 25.94 -8.45
CA PHE A 10 8.36 26.12 -7.63
C PHE A 10 8.57 26.32 -6.11
N LEU A 11 9.69 26.91 -5.66
CA LEU A 11 9.81 27.31 -4.25
C LEU A 11 9.21 28.72 -4.02
N TYR A 12 7.98 28.93 -4.47
CA TYR A 12 7.19 30.12 -4.11
C TYR A 12 6.40 29.81 -2.84
N PHE A 13 6.75 30.48 -1.76
CA PHE A 13 6.00 30.39 -0.51
C PHE A 13 5.08 31.60 -0.44
N PRO A 14 3.75 31.42 -0.58
CA PRO A 14 2.85 32.53 -0.37
C PRO A 14 2.99 33.11 1.03
N GLU A 15 3.03 34.44 1.09
CA GLU A 15 3.08 35.22 2.33
C GLU A 15 1.76 35.03 3.11
N ASP A 16 0.63 35.02 2.40
CA ASP A 16 -0.69 34.70 2.96
C ASP A 16 -0.85 33.17 3.13
N LYS A 17 -1.12 32.75 4.37
CA LYS A 17 -1.29 31.33 4.70
C LYS A 17 -2.54 30.69 4.08
N THR A 18 -3.49 31.51 3.66
CA THR A 18 -4.75 31.08 3.03
C THR A 18 -4.49 30.38 1.69
N GLU A 19 -3.44 30.78 0.97
CA GLU A 19 -3.09 30.18 -0.32
C GLU A 19 -2.59 28.72 -0.22
N TYR A 20 -2.23 28.24 0.99
CA TYR A 20 -1.88 26.82 1.20
C TYR A 20 -3.10 25.92 1.43
N ILE A 21 -4.31 26.47 1.63
CA ILE A 21 -5.51 25.67 1.90
C ILE A 21 -5.77 24.62 0.82
N PRO A 22 -5.68 24.93 -0.49
CA PRO A 22 -5.86 23.92 -1.54
C PRO A 22 -4.81 22.81 -1.48
N ALA A 23 -3.55 23.14 -1.17
CA ALA A 23 -2.47 22.17 -1.00
C ALA A 23 -2.71 21.26 0.22
N ALA A 24 -3.16 21.82 1.34
CA ALA A 24 -3.51 21.04 2.52
C ALA A 24 -4.70 20.11 2.25
N LEU A 25 -5.74 20.59 1.56
CA LEU A 25 -6.90 19.78 1.21
C LEU A 25 -6.53 18.59 0.31
N THR A 26 -5.76 18.84 -0.75
CA THR A 26 -5.28 17.79 -1.65
C THR A 26 -4.41 16.78 -0.90
N MET A 27 -3.47 17.24 -0.07
CA MET A 27 -2.66 16.35 0.77
C MET A 27 -3.53 15.46 1.66
N VAL A 28 -4.54 16.02 2.33
CA VAL A 28 -5.44 15.27 3.21
C VAL A 28 -6.23 14.22 2.43
N ILE A 29 -6.76 14.56 1.24
CA ILE A 29 -7.48 13.60 0.39
C ILE A 29 -6.56 12.44 -0.01
N PHE A 30 -5.35 12.74 -0.48
CA PHE A 30 -4.37 11.71 -0.85
C PHE A 30 -3.92 10.87 0.35
N LEU A 31 -3.73 11.49 1.51
CA LEU A 31 -3.36 10.78 2.74
C LEU A 31 -4.45 9.81 3.16
N ILE A 32 -5.72 10.24 3.16
CA ILE A 32 -6.85 9.37 3.45
C ILE A 32 -6.91 8.23 2.41
N GLY A 33 -6.76 8.55 1.12
CA GLY A 33 -6.71 7.55 0.06
C GLY A 33 -5.60 6.52 0.24
N ALA A 34 -4.40 6.95 0.63
CA ALA A 34 -3.27 6.07 0.90
C ALA A 34 -3.52 5.15 2.11
N ILE A 35 -4.07 5.69 3.20
CA ILE A 35 -4.42 4.91 4.40
C ILE A 35 -5.48 3.86 4.06
N LEU A 36 -6.53 4.24 3.33
CA LEU A 36 -7.60 3.32 2.93
C LEU A 36 -7.06 2.23 2.00
N THR A 37 -6.25 2.60 1.01
CA THR A 37 -5.61 1.65 0.08
C THR A 37 -4.72 0.67 0.82
N MET A 38 -3.85 1.15 1.72
CA MET A 38 -2.99 0.28 2.54
C MET A 38 -3.81 -0.68 3.40
N ARG A 39 -4.88 -0.20 4.05
CA ARG A 39 -5.79 -1.05 4.82
C ARG A 39 -6.47 -2.10 3.96
N PHE A 40 -6.89 -1.74 2.75
CA PHE A 40 -7.49 -2.67 1.80
C PHE A 40 -6.52 -3.77 1.38
N ILE A 41 -5.30 -3.41 0.98
CA ILE A 41 -4.25 -4.36 0.59
C ILE A 41 -3.94 -5.34 1.72
N ILE A 42 -3.75 -4.84 2.96
CA ILE A 42 -3.48 -5.71 4.13
C ILE A 42 -4.64 -6.69 4.37
N LYS A 43 -5.90 -6.23 4.22
CA LYS A 43 -7.06 -7.09 4.42
C LYS A 43 -7.14 -8.20 3.37
N VAL A 44 -6.85 -7.88 2.11
CA VAL A 44 -6.82 -8.88 1.02
C VAL A 44 -5.67 -9.87 1.23
N SER A 45 -4.47 -9.37 1.50
CA SER A 45 -3.27 -10.19 1.77
C SER A 45 -3.48 -11.17 2.92
N LYS A 46 -4.13 -10.74 4.03
CA LYS A 46 -4.47 -11.65 5.13
C LYS A 46 -5.41 -12.78 4.73
N LYS A 47 -6.40 -12.50 3.86
CA LYS A 47 -7.32 -13.52 3.35
C LYS A 47 -6.61 -14.52 2.44
N GLU A 48 -5.73 -14.03 1.58
CA GLU A 48 -4.93 -14.89 0.69
C GLU A 48 -3.96 -15.76 1.47
N ALA A 49 -3.26 -15.18 2.46
CA ALA A 49 -2.37 -15.92 3.34
C ALA A 49 -3.09 -17.03 4.12
N GLN A 50 -4.32 -16.77 4.58
CA GLN A 50 -5.12 -17.79 5.26
C GLN A 50 -5.49 -18.94 4.32
N LYS A 51 -5.94 -18.64 3.10
CA LYS A 51 -6.26 -19.67 2.10
C LYS A 51 -5.04 -20.49 1.71
N ALA A 52 -3.88 -19.86 1.56
CA ALA A 52 -2.62 -20.54 1.27
C ALA A 52 -2.25 -21.53 2.39
N LYS A 53 -2.37 -21.12 3.66
CA LYS A 53 -2.13 -22.00 4.82
C LYS A 53 -3.07 -23.20 4.85
N GLU A 54 -4.36 -22.99 4.59
CA GLU A 54 -5.34 -24.09 4.54
C GLU A 54 -5.00 -25.08 3.42
N PHE A 55 -4.56 -24.58 2.27
CA PHE A 55 -4.12 -25.42 1.16
C PHE A 55 -2.84 -26.23 1.48
N GLU A 56 -1.84 -25.59 2.09
CA GLU A 56 -0.62 -26.26 2.55
C GLU A 56 -0.94 -27.39 3.55
N GLN A 57 -1.80 -27.12 4.52
CA GLN A 57 -2.23 -28.13 5.50
C GLN A 57 -2.96 -29.30 4.83
N ALA A 58 -3.82 -29.04 3.84
CA ALA A 58 -4.51 -30.10 3.11
C ALA A 58 -3.54 -30.98 2.31
N ILE A 59 -2.50 -30.40 1.70
CA ILE A 59 -1.45 -31.16 1.01
C ILE A 59 -0.63 -31.99 2.00
N MET A 60 -0.21 -31.40 3.14
CA MET A 60 0.55 -32.11 4.16
C MET A 60 -0.20 -33.32 4.68
N LYS A 61 -1.48 -33.18 5.03
CA LYS A 61 -2.33 -34.30 5.46
C LYS A 61 -2.42 -35.42 4.41
N ARG A 62 -2.66 -35.07 3.15
CA ARG A 62 -2.70 -36.05 2.06
C ARG A 62 -1.37 -36.77 1.87
N ASN A 63 -0.25 -36.07 2.01
CA ASN A 63 1.08 -36.66 1.90
C ASN A 63 1.42 -37.57 3.09
N GLU A 64 0.95 -37.23 4.29
CA GLU A 64 1.07 -38.08 5.49
C GLU A 64 0.23 -39.36 5.32
N GLU A 65 -1.04 -39.24 4.91
CA GLU A 65 -1.91 -40.38 4.61
C GLU A 65 -1.35 -41.28 3.50
N ALA A 66 -0.72 -40.71 2.47
CA ALA A 66 -0.10 -41.48 1.38
C ALA A 66 1.17 -42.21 1.84
N LYS A 67 1.90 -41.68 2.83
CA LYS A 67 3.08 -42.33 3.41
C LYS A 67 2.72 -43.43 4.41
N GLU A 68 1.62 -43.29 5.13
CA GLU A 68 1.13 -44.30 6.09
C GLU A 68 0.54 -45.52 5.37
N ASN A 69 -0.04 -45.34 4.18
CA ASN A 69 -0.59 -46.41 3.35
C ASN A 69 0.44 -47.07 2.39
N SER A 70 1.72 -46.73 2.50
CA SER A 70 2.86 -47.26 1.72
C SER A 70 3.77 -48.12 2.58
#